data_AF-A0AAC9NNC7-F1
#
_entry.id   AF-A0AAC9NNC7-F1
#
_cell.length_a   1.000
_cell.length_b   1.000
_cell.length_c   1.000
_cell.angle_alpha   90.00
_cell.angle_beta   90.00
_cell.angle_gamma   90.00
#
_symmetry.space_group_name_H-M   'P 1'
#
loop_
_entity.id
_entity.type
_entity.pdbx_description
1 polymer ?
#
loop_
_entity_poly.entity_id
_entity_poly.type
_entity_poly.pdbx_seq_one_letter_code
_entity_poly.pdbx_strand_id
1 'polypeptide(L)'
;MLQEKDIAKIVDTYIERTNEKGYSHKASQKEIKENEYNLNIPRYIEAIDEEIAQDVDAHLYGGIPLHQIEQLTVLHNMTKDVLYDALQEVRPGYVELTASIDTLTEDVLADKTVQKQTQALKEALHIYMNTYWEKLKTVHDVNDIEPLKDEMLTEIKQLLKQFKHVSTYAGYQIIAELWEDMLAEDTEKIAISDFYTVGRTREANMVIKGSGKTKRTEQDGWIGAIVPNELILKELYAEELAEVEGKEESLTSITDEINELVEAAKVEESDEEATLGDALNAREDDFTLTAVKAEMKNVAIESSEYELLNQVKKLLEEKSVLTKDIKAKEKALNEQVEDKIENLTDDEIDQLMYQKWFGDLTNNITQLIEIPLKNELDTLKELQARYAATLETIEKEGQSLEAQFEKMLSELVVTE
;
A
#
# COMPACT_ATOMS: atom_id res chain seq x y z
N MET A 1 -19.44 -5.29 4.68
CA MET A 1 -20.07 -4.87 3.41
C MET A 1 -19.62 -5.86 2.36
N LEU A 2 -20.50 -6.32 1.48
CA LEU A 2 -20.11 -7.19 0.35
C LEU A 2 -19.45 -6.32 -0.72
N GLN A 3 -18.31 -6.77 -1.25
CA GLN A 3 -17.64 -6.15 -2.39
C GLN A 3 -18.21 -6.68 -3.71
N GLU A 4 -17.89 -6.03 -4.82
CA GLU A 4 -18.32 -6.44 -6.17
C GLU A 4 -17.90 -7.88 -6.50
N LYS A 5 -16.70 -8.29 -6.12
CA LYS A 5 -16.24 -9.69 -6.28
C LYS A 5 -17.09 -10.70 -5.52
N ASP A 6 -17.61 -10.33 -4.34
CA ASP A 6 -18.40 -11.22 -3.51
C ASP A 6 -19.79 -11.40 -4.14
N ILE A 7 -20.38 -10.30 -4.62
CA ILE A 7 -21.65 -10.30 -5.35
C ILE A 7 -21.51 -11.10 -6.64
N ALA A 8 -20.46 -10.84 -7.43
CA ALA A 8 -20.20 -11.57 -8.66
C ALA A 8 -20.04 -13.07 -8.41
N LYS A 9 -19.30 -13.49 -7.38
CA LYS A 9 -19.16 -14.90 -7.02
C LYS A 9 -20.49 -15.52 -6.61
N ILE A 10 -21.30 -14.83 -5.81
CA ILE A 10 -22.64 -15.31 -5.40
C ILE A 10 -23.55 -15.49 -6.63
N VAL A 11 -23.57 -14.51 -7.52
CA VAL A 11 -24.41 -14.51 -8.72
C VAL A 11 -23.97 -15.61 -9.68
N ASP A 12 -22.68 -15.71 -9.98
CA ASP A 12 -22.11 -16.75 -10.87
C ASP A 12 -22.44 -18.15 -10.32
N THR A 13 -22.16 -18.41 -9.03
CA THR A 13 -22.48 -19.70 -8.38
C THR A 13 -23.98 -20.03 -8.41
N TYR A 14 -24.86 -19.04 -8.24
CA TYR A 14 -26.32 -19.24 -8.30
C TYR A 14 -26.79 -19.56 -9.72
N ILE A 15 -26.33 -18.81 -10.72
CA ILE A 15 -26.71 -18.98 -12.14
C ILE A 15 -26.21 -20.32 -12.66
N GLU A 16 -24.94 -20.64 -12.41
CA GLU A 16 -24.30 -21.88 -12.86
C GLU A 16 -24.74 -23.10 -12.05
N ARG A 17 -25.31 -22.89 -10.85
CA ARG A 17 -25.71 -23.92 -9.88
C ARG A 17 -24.55 -24.86 -9.54
N THR A 18 -23.37 -24.27 -9.31
CA THR A 18 -22.15 -25.00 -8.95
C THR A 18 -22.21 -25.49 -7.50
N ASN A 19 -21.61 -26.66 -7.26
CA ASN A 19 -21.35 -27.17 -5.92
C ASN A 19 -19.89 -26.92 -5.58
N GLU A 20 -19.64 -26.12 -4.56
CA GLU A 20 -18.31 -25.76 -4.07
C GLU A 20 -18.23 -26.13 -2.60
N LYS A 21 -17.28 -27.00 -2.24
CA LYS A 21 -17.08 -27.42 -0.85
C LYS A 21 -16.90 -26.17 0.03
N GLY A 22 -17.58 -26.12 1.17
CA GLY A 22 -17.52 -24.98 2.10
C GLY A 22 -18.24 -23.71 1.66
N TYR A 23 -18.76 -23.63 0.43
CA TYR A 23 -19.31 -22.39 -0.13
C TYR A 23 -20.71 -22.55 -0.73
N SER A 24 -20.97 -23.59 -1.54
CA SER A 24 -22.27 -23.81 -2.16
C SER A 24 -22.67 -25.28 -2.25
N HIS A 25 -23.96 -25.56 -2.05
CA HIS A 25 -24.53 -26.90 -2.18
C HIS A 25 -25.91 -26.88 -2.85
N LYS A 26 -26.05 -27.68 -3.90
CA LYS A 26 -27.26 -27.89 -4.68
C LYS A 26 -28.09 -28.98 -4.02
N ALA A 27 -28.82 -28.58 -2.99
CA ALA A 27 -29.70 -29.45 -2.25
C ALA A 27 -30.80 -30.05 -3.15
N SER A 28 -30.98 -31.37 -3.08
CA SER A 28 -32.08 -32.03 -3.78
C SER A 28 -33.38 -31.93 -2.97
N GLN A 29 -34.55 -32.04 -3.63
CA GLN A 29 -35.83 -32.04 -2.91
C GLN A 29 -35.94 -33.20 -1.90
N LYS A 30 -35.26 -34.33 -2.16
CA LYS A 30 -35.21 -35.47 -1.23
C LYS A 30 -34.43 -35.10 0.04
N GLU A 31 -33.27 -34.49 -0.13
CA GLU A 31 -32.41 -34.04 0.96
C GLU A 31 -33.07 -32.94 1.81
N ILE A 32 -33.81 -32.02 1.19
CA ILE A 32 -34.58 -31.00 1.90
C ILE A 32 -35.67 -31.66 2.76
N LYS A 33 -36.32 -32.73 2.28
CA LYS A 33 -37.31 -33.49 3.06
C LYS A 33 -36.66 -34.25 4.21
N GLU A 34 -35.49 -34.84 3.99
CA GLU A 34 -34.72 -35.53 5.04
C GLU A 34 -34.26 -34.55 6.13
N ASN A 35 -33.99 -33.30 5.77
CA ASN A 35 -33.70 -32.19 6.70
C ASN A 35 -34.96 -31.49 7.23
N GLU A 36 -36.15 -32.10 7.13
CA GLU A 36 -37.42 -31.56 7.66
C GLU A 36 -37.77 -30.15 7.11
N TYR A 37 -37.41 -29.88 5.86
CA TYR A 37 -37.54 -28.56 5.20
C TYR A 37 -36.77 -27.43 5.89
N ASN A 38 -35.78 -27.75 6.73
CA ASN A 38 -34.88 -26.79 7.32
C ASN A 38 -33.81 -26.39 6.29
N LEU A 39 -33.75 -25.10 5.94
CA LEU A 39 -32.84 -24.55 4.92
C LEU A 39 -31.61 -23.84 5.52
N ASN A 40 -31.32 -24.05 6.81
CA ASN A 40 -30.13 -23.46 7.43
C ASN A 40 -28.85 -24.00 6.78
N ILE A 41 -27.96 -23.09 6.38
CA ILE A 41 -26.71 -23.38 5.64
C ILE A 41 -25.87 -24.51 6.27
N PRO A 42 -25.66 -24.56 7.61
CA PRO A 42 -24.82 -25.61 8.22
C PRO A 42 -25.34 -27.05 8.05
N ARG A 43 -26.58 -27.25 7.58
CA ARG A 43 -27.12 -28.58 7.27
C ARG A 43 -26.70 -29.11 5.89
N TYR A 44 -26.26 -28.21 5.02
CA TYR A 44 -25.96 -28.49 3.61
C TYR A 44 -24.49 -28.24 3.28
N ILE A 45 -23.83 -27.39 4.07
CA ILE A 45 -22.45 -26.99 3.85
C ILE A 45 -21.68 -27.22 5.14
N GLU A 46 -20.68 -28.10 5.07
CA GLU A 46 -19.70 -28.28 6.13
C GLU A 46 -18.70 -27.11 6.08
N ALA A 47 -18.40 -26.54 7.24
CA ALA A 47 -17.31 -25.57 7.34
C ALA A 47 -15.99 -26.25 6.95
N ILE A 48 -15.19 -25.57 6.14
CA ILE A 48 -13.82 -26.01 5.86
C ILE A 48 -12.95 -25.53 7.01
N ASP A 49 -12.23 -26.46 7.61
CA ASP A 49 -11.11 -26.15 8.49
C ASP A 49 -9.85 -26.04 7.62
N GLU A 50 -9.34 -24.82 7.48
CA GLU A 50 -8.13 -24.50 6.73
C GLU A 50 -6.89 -24.47 7.63
N GLU A 51 -7.04 -24.68 8.95
CA GLU A 51 -5.91 -24.71 9.86
C GLU A 51 -5.06 -25.96 9.64
N ILE A 52 -3.74 -25.76 9.51
CA ILE A 52 -2.78 -26.85 9.50
C ILE A 52 -2.74 -27.46 10.91
N ALA A 53 -3.28 -28.68 11.03
CA ALA A 53 -3.33 -29.44 12.27
C ALA A 53 -1.94 -29.55 12.89
N GLN A 54 -1.84 -29.22 14.18
CA GLN A 54 -0.55 -29.21 14.89
C GLN A 54 0.03 -30.61 15.05
N ASP A 55 1.36 -30.71 15.02
CA ASP A 55 2.09 -31.96 15.20
C ASP A 55 2.70 -32.03 16.62
N VAL A 56 2.37 -33.10 17.35
CA VAL A 56 2.82 -33.29 18.73
C VAL A 56 4.33 -33.51 18.79
N ASP A 57 4.88 -34.30 17.87
CA ASP A 57 6.30 -34.61 17.84
C ASP A 57 7.11 -33.38 17.42
N ALA A 58 6.57 -32.49 16.59
CA ALA A 58 7.13 -31.18 16.26
C ALA A 58 7.25 -30.27 17.50
N HIS A 59 6.23 -30.23 18.35
CA HIS A 59 6.30 -29.49 19.63
C HIS A 59 7.32 -30.08 20.61
N LEU A 60 7.47 -31.41 20.63
CA LEU A 60 8.39 -32.06 21.56
C LEU A 60 9.86 -31.91 21.15
N TYR A 61 10.17 -32.05 19.87
CA TYR A 61 11.56 -32.21 19.39
C TYR A 61 11.98 -31.23 18.29
N GLY A 62 11.11 -30.30 17.88
CA GLY A 62 11.41 -29.27 16.89
C GLY A 62 11.41 -29.75 15.44
N GLY A 63 11.49 -28.81 14.50
CA GLY A 63 11.41 -29.07 13.07
C GLY A 63 9.98 -29.20 12.55
N ILE A 64 9.76 -28.70 11.33
CA ILE A 64 8.47 -28.66 10.65
C ILE A 64 8.21 -30.02 9.99
N PRO A 65 7.06 -30.67 10.23
CA PRO A 65 6.71 -31.92 9.55
C PRO A 65 6.61 -31.75 8.02
N LEU A 66 7.19 -32.68 7.26
CA LEU A 66 7.19 -32.61 5.80
C LEU A 66 5.77 -32.57 5.20
N HIS A 67 4.83 -33.30 5.81
CA HIS A 67 3.42 -33.33 5.36
C HIS A 67 2.69 -31.98 5.53
N GLN A 68 3.19 -31.07 6.39
CA GLN A 68 2.65 -29.71 6.53
C GLN A 68 3.22 -28.79 5.45
N ILE A 69 4.46 -29.01 5.02
CA ILE A 69 5.03 -28.35 3.84
C ILE A 69 4.27 -28.74 2.56
N GLU A 70 3.88 -30.01 2.43
CA GLU A 70 3.10 -30.49 1.30
C GLU A 70 1.66 -29.90 1.22
N GLN A 71 1.14 -29.37 2.33
CA GLN A 71 -0.13 -28.64 2.37
C GLN A 71 -0.02 -27.22 1.82
N LEU A 72 1.19 -26.67 1.69
CA LEU A 72 1.47 -25.40 1.01
C LEU A 72 1.45 -25.63 -0.51
N THR A 73 0.24 -25.83 -1.03
CA THR A 73 0.03 -26.33 -2.40
C THR A 73 0.53 -25.37 -3.48
N VAL A 74 0.45 -24.06 -3.28
CA VAL A 74 0.89 -23.06 -4.27
C VAL A 74 2.41 -23.08 -4.37
N LEU A 75 3.12 -22.98 -3.24
CA LEU A 75 4.58 -23.08 -3.16
C LEU A 75 5.07 -24.43 -3.68
N HIS A 76 4.44 -25.52 -3.27
CA HIS A 76 4.79 -26.87 -3.73
C HIS A 76 4.63 -27.04 -5.24
N ASN A 77 3.58 -26.46 -5.84
CA ASN A 77 3.29 -26.63 -7.26
C ASN A 77 4.06 -25.65 -8.16
N MET A 78 4.33 -24.43 -7.67
CA MET A 78 4.94 -23.37 -8.48
C MET A 78 6.45 -23.27 -8.30
N THR A 79 6.96 -23.45 -7.08
CA THR A 79 8.37 -23.19 -6.72
C THR A 79 8.97 -24.36 -5.94
N LYS A 80 8.69 -25.58 -6.40
CA LYS A 80 9.11 -26.82 -5.72
C LYS A 80 10.61 -26.85 -5.46
N ASP A 81 11.43 -26.64 -6.49
CA ASP A 81 12.88 -26.78 -6.35
C ASP A 81 13.42 -25.76 -5.34
N VAL A 82 13.01 -24.49 -5.45
CA VAL A 82 13.38 -23.42 -4.51
C VAL A 82 12.94 -23.72 -3.07
N LEU A 83 11.69 -24.16 -2.89
CA LEU A 83 11.16 -24.50 -1.56
C LEU A 83 11.96 -25.63 -0.92
N TYR A 84 12.21 -26.72 -1.65
CA TYR A 84 12.86 -27.90 -1.09
C TYR A 84 14.38 -27.75 -0.95
N ASP A 85 15.02 -26.91 -1.77
CA ASP A 85 16.44 -26.56 -1.61
C ASP A 85 16.68 -25.71 -0.35
N ALA A 86 15.66 -24.98 0.12
CA ALA A 86 15.69 -24.23 1.37
C ALA A 86 15.35 -25.06 2.62
N LEU A 87 15.19 -26.38 2.48
CA LEU A 87 14.85 -27.30 3.57
C LEU A 87 16.01 -28.25 3.88
N GLN A 88 16.31 -28.38 5.16
CA GLN A 88 17.26 -29.37 5.67
C GLN A 88 16.55 -30.34 6.63
N GLU A 89 16.68 -31.64 6.37
CA GLU A 89 16.15 -32.66 7.26
C GLU A 89 16.97 -32.70 8.56
N VAL A 90 16.29 -32.43 9.69
CA VAL A 90 16.88 -32.48 11.03
C VAL A 90 16.61 -33.82 11.72
N ARG A 91 15.52 -34.48 11.34
CA ARG A 91 15.14 -35.83 11.79
C ARG A 91 14.20 -36.47 10.76
N PRO A 92 14.02 -37.81 10.76
CA PRO A 92 13.21 -38.50 9.76
C PRO A 92 11.81 -37.88 9.59
N GLY A 93 11.57 -37.23 8.46
CA GLY A 93 10.28 -36.60 8.12
C GLY A 93 10.04 -35.19 8.69
N TYR A 94 11.03 -34.56 9.31
CA TYR A 94 10.95 -33.18 9.80
C TYR A 94 12.13 -32.35 9.34
N VAL A 95 11.83 -31.11 8.94
CA VAL A 95 12.75 -30.21 8.25
C VAL A 95 12.84 -28.87 8.96
N GLU A 96 13.96 -28.20 8.78
CA GLU A 96 14.14 -26.79 9.15
C GLU A 96 14.52 -25.98 7.92
N LEU A 97 14.20 -24.69 7.97
CA LEU A 97 14.58 -23.75 6.92
C LEU A 97 16.06 -23.40 7.05
N THR A 98 16.80 -23.51 5.94
CA THR A 98 18.23 -23.15 5.89
C THR A 98 18.45 -21.65 5.69
N ALA A 99 17.42 -20.94 5.24
CA ALA A 99 17.43 -19.50 5.01
C ALA A 99 16.29 -18.82 5.79
N SER A 100 16.36 -17.49 5.94
CA SER A 100 15.24 -16.73 6.50
C SER A 100 14.05 -16.76 5.54
N ILE A 101 12.85 -16.55 6.07
CA ILE A 101 11.63 -16.41 5.27
C ILE A 101 11.76 -15.24 4.26
N ASP A 102 12.45 -14.17 4.63
CA ASP A 102 12.65 -13.00 3.76
C ASP A 102 13.48 -13.38 2.53
N THR A 103 14.60 -14.09 2.70
CA THR A 103 15.42 -14.58 1.59
C THR A 103 14.66 -15.60 0.74
N LEU A 104 13.93 -16.52 1.37
CA LEU A 104 13.10 -17.48 0.64
C LEU A 104 12.01 -16.78 -0.18
N THR A 105 11.44 -15.69 0.34
CA THR A 105 10.45 -14.89 -0.38
C THR A 105 11.05 -14.28 -1.65
N GLU A 106 12.25 -13.70 -1.55
CA GLU A 106 12.98 -13.17 -2.71
C GLU A 106 13.26 -14.27 -3.75
N ASP A 107 13.74 -15.44 -3.32
CA ASP A 107 14.05 -16.57 -4.20
C ASP A 107 12.80 -17.15 -4.88
N VAL A 108 11.69 -17.28 -4.15
CA VAL A 108 10.40 -17.75 -4.67
C VAL A 108 9.86 -16.78 -5.72
N LEU A 109 9.92 -15.48 -5.47
CA LEU A 109 9.46 -14.47 -6.42
C LEU A 109 10.40 -14.36 -7.63
N ALA A 110 11.69 -14.63 -7.46
CA ALA A 110 12.68 -14.68 -8.55
C ALA A 110 12.64 -15.98 -9.37
N ASP A 111 11.88 -16.99 -8.93
CA ASP A 111 11.82 -18.28 -9.61
C ASP A 111 11.36 -18.14 -11.07
N LYS A 112 11.97 -18.95 -11.95
CA LYS A 112 11.71 -18.90 -13.40
C LYS A 112 10.26 -19.21 -13.74
N THR A 113 9.60 -20.06 -12.98
CA THR A 113 8.19 -20.43 -13.20
C THR A 113 7.27 -19.27 -12.87
N VAL A 114 7.51 -18.61 -11.73
CA VAL A 114 6.77 -17.41 -11.30
C VAL A 114 6.99 -16.29 -12.31
N GLN A 115 8.24 -15.97 -12.63
CA GLN A 115 8.59 -14.91 -13.59
C GLN A 115 7.99 -15.18 -14.99
N LYS A 116 8.00 -16.44 -15.45
CA LYS A 116 7.38 -16.80 -16.73
C LYS A 116 5.86 -16.63 -16.71
N GLN A 117 5.19 -17.01 -15.62
CA GLN A 117 3.75 -16.82 -15.48
C GLN A 117 3.40 -15.33 -15.41
N THR A 118 4.16 -14.55 -14.65
CA THR A 118 4.02 -13.09 -14.55
C THR A 118 4.21 -12.42 -15.91
N GLN A 119 5.23 -12.80 -16.68
CA GLN A 119 5.45 -12.26 -18.02
C GLN A 119 4.31 -12.61 -18.99
N ALA A 120 3.84 -13.87 -18.98
CA ALA A 120 2.71 -14.27 -19.82
C ALA A 120 1.42 -13.53 -19.45
N LEU A 121 1.20 -13.26 -18.16
CA LEU A 121 0.07 -12.45 -17.69
C LEU A 121 0.20 -10.99 -18.14
N LYS A 122 1.39 -10.39 -18.04
CA LYS A 122 1.65 -9.02 -18.54
C LYS A 122 1.36 -8.90 -20.04
N GLU A 123 1.79 -9.88 -20.84
CA GLU A 123 1.52 -9.90 -22.28
C GLU A 123 0.03 -10.00 -22.60
N ALA A 124 -0.69 -10.89 -21.91
CA ALA A 124 -2.14 -11.02 -22.06
C ALA A 124 -2.88 -9.74 -21.63
N LEU A 125 -2.47 -9.13 -20.52
CA LEU A 125 -3.04 -7.87 -20.02
C LEU A 125 -2.78 -6.70 -20.95
N HIS A 126 -1.60 -6.61 -21.56
CA HIS A 126 -1.30 -5.56 -22.52
C HIS A 126 -2.22 -5.64 -23.75
N ILE A 127 -2.54 -6.85 -24.23
CA ILE A 127 -3.53 -7.05 -25.31
C ILE A 127 -4.93 -6.62 -24.85
N TYR A 128 -5.32 -7.01 -23.64
CA TYR A 128 -6.59 -6.60 -23.04
C TYR A 128 -6.68 -5.07 -22.94
N MET A 129 -5.69 -4.43 -22.33
CA MET A 129 -5.62 -2.97 -22.16
C MET A 129 -5.69 -2.24 -23.49
N ASN A 130 -4.95 -2.66 -24.51
CA ASN A 130 -4.99 -2.01 -25.82
C ASN A 130 -6.34 -2.18 -26.53
N THR A 131 -6.99 -3.32 -26.33
CA THR A 131 -8.34 -3.55 -26.88
C THR A 131 -9.36 -2.60 -26.26
N TYR A 132 -9.31 -2.44 -24.93
CA TYR A 132 -10.24 -1.58 -24.21
C TYR A 132 -9.88 -0.10 -24.29
N TRP A 133 -8.60 0.25 -24.43
CA TRP A 133 -8.15 1.61 -24.71
C TRP A 133 -8.86 2.20 -25.92
N GLU A 134 -8.84 1.49 -27.05
CA GLU A 134 -9.50 1.94 -28.28
C GLU A 134 -11.01 2.08 -28.08
N LYS A 135 -11.66 1.11 -27.40
CA LYS A 135 -13.11 1.15 -27.16
C LYS A 135 -13.52 2.31 -26.25
N LEU A 136 -12.81 2.51 -25.14
CA LEU A 136 -13.10 3.55 -24.14
C LEU A 136 -12.93 4.96 -24.71
N LYS A 137 -11.96 5.16 -25.59
CA LYS A 137 -11.75 6.45 -26.28
C LYS A 137 -12.84 6.79 -27.29
N THR A 138 -13.54 5.79 -27.82
CA THR A 138 -14.52 5.96 -28.90
C THR A 138 -15.97 5.76 -28.44
N VAL A 139 -16.25 5.85 -27.15
CA VAL A 139 -17.63 5.76 -26.66
C VAL A 139 -18.44 6.93 -27.22
N HIS A 140 -19.53 6.62 -27.94
CA HIS A 140 -20.38 7.60 -28.62
C HIS A 140 -21.78 7.73 -28.00
N ASP A 141 -22.21 6.75 -27.20
CA ASP A 141 -23.52 6.73 -26.54
C ASP A 141 -23.35 6.23 -25.11
N VAL A 142 -24.00 6.91 -24.16
CA VAL A 142 -24.04 6.51 -22.74
C VAL A 142 -24.63 5.11 -22.56
N ASN A 143 -25.51 4.68 -23.47
CA ASN A 143 -26.08 3.33 -23.45
C ASN A 143 -25.05 2.22 -23.77
N ASP A 144 -23.90 2.56 -24.35
CA ASP A 144 -22.83 1.60 -24.66
C ASP A 144 -21.89 1.37 -23.46
N ILE A 145 -21.96 2.21 -22.43
CA ILE A 145 -21.07 2.17 -21.26
C ILE A 145 -21.28 0.90 -20.42
N GLU A 146 -22.53 0.61 -20.05
CA GLU A 146 -22.83 -0.57 -19.22
C GLU A 146 -22.48 -1.90 -19.93
N PRO A 147 -22.84 -2.10 -21.23
CA PRO A 147 -22.36 -3.25 -21.99
C PRO A 147 -20.82 -3.36 -22.05
N LEU A 148 -20.12 -2.23 -22.20
CA LEU A 148 -18.66 -2.20 -22.25
C LEU A 148 -18.04 -2.60 -20.90
N LYS A 149 -18.61 -2.13 -19.79
CA LYS A 149 -18.24 -2.54 -18.43
C LYS A 149 -18.42 -4.04 -18.22
N ASP A 150 -19.59 -4.57 -18.58
CA ASP A 150 -19.89 -6.01 -18.46
C ASP A 150 -18.93 -6.87 -19.30
N GLU A 151 -18.58 -6.40 -20.51
CA GLU A 151 -17.61 -7.05 -21.38
C GLU A 151 -16.22 -7.10 -20.71
N MET A 152 -15.71 -5.96 -20.23
CA MET A 152 -14.43 -5.85 -19.52
C MET A 152 -14.34 -6.78 -18.33
N LEU A 153 -15.39 -6.78 -17.49
CA LEU A 153 -15.50 -7.59 -16.29
C LEU A 153 -15.59 -9.10 -16.58
N THR A 154 -16.24 -9.46 -17.69
CA THR A 154 -16.34 -10.85 -18.12
C THR A 154 -15.02 -11.34 -18.71
N GLU A 155 -14.39 -10.55 -19.58
CA GLU A 155 -13.16 -10.93 -20.26
C GLU A 155 -11.99 -11.04 -19.28
N ILE A 156 -11.86 -10.14 -18.28
CA ILE A 156 -10.81 -10.27 -17.27
C ILE A 156 -10.94 -11.59 -16.48
N LYS A 157 -12.16 -12.01 -16.14
CA LYS A 157 -12.40 -13.32 -15.52
C LYS A 157 -11.92 -14.45 -16.42
N GLN A 158 -12.22 -14.39 -17.72
CA GLN A 158 -11.80 -15.42 -18.68
C GLN A 158 -10.29 -15.44 -18.90
N LEU A 159 -9.64 -14.27 -18.92
CA LEU A 159 -8.20 -14.12 -19.03
C LEU A 159 -7.53 -14.76 -17.82
N LEU A 160 -7.94 -14.39 -16.60
CA LEU A 160 -7.32 -14.89 -15.36
C LEU A 160 -7.55 -16.37 -15.12
N LYS A 161 -8.67 -16.95 -15.62
CA LYS A 161 -8.92 -18.40 -15.57
C LYS A 161 -7.83 -19.24 -16.26
N GLN A 162 -7.04 -18.65 -17.15
CA GLN A 162 -5.95 -19.35 -17.87
C GLN A 162 -4.69 -19.52 -17.01
N PHE A 163 -4.57 -18.76 -15.92
CA PHE A 163 -3.40 -18.74 -15.04
C PHE A 163 -3.70 -19.53 -13.76
N LYS A 164 -2.77 -20.41 -13.36
CA LYS A 164 -2.97 -21.25 -12.18
C LYS A 164 -2.71 -20.46 -10.90
N HIS A 165 -3.50 -20.76 -9.87
CA HIS A 165 -3.44 -20.13 -8.55
C HIS A 165 -3.73 -18.61 -8.54
N VAL A 166 -4.21 -18.04 -9.66
CA VAL A 166 -4.59 -16.63 -9.74
C VAL A 166 -6.10 -16.49 -9.48
N SER A 167 -6.46 -15.56 -8.58
CA SER A 167 -7.87 -15.33 -8.22
C SER A 167 -8.61 -14.53 -9.29
N THR A 168 -9.59 -15.18 -9.95
CA THR A 168 -10.41 -14.57 -11.00
C THR A 168 -11.30 -13.46 -10.46
N TYR A 169 -11.84 -13.65 -9.25
CA TYR A 169 -12.73 -12.67 -8.61
C TYR A 169 -11.96 -11.50 -8.00
N ALA A 170 -10.71 -11.69 -7.58
CA ALA A 170 -9.86 -10.56 -7.19
C ALA A 170 -9.55 -9.66 -8.39
N GLY A 171 -9.27 -10.23 -9.57
CA GLY A 171 -9.11 -9.43 -10.78
C GLY A 171 -10.40 -8.75 -11.27
N TYR A 172 -11.55 -9.42 -11.09
CA TYR A 172 -12.85 -8.78 -11.30
C TYR A 172 -13.02 -7.55 -10.40
N GLN A 173 -12.65 -7.64 -9.12
CA GLN A 173 -12.69 -6.51 -8.19
C GLN A 173 -11.87 -5.33 -8.70
N ILE A 174 -10.63 -5.58 -9.15
CA ILE A 174 -9.72 -4.54 -9.62
C ILE A 174 -10.33 -3.78 -10.81
N ILE A 175 -10.94 -4.48 -11.75
CA ILE A 175 -11.61 -3.84 -12.89
C ILE A 175 -12.90 -3.14 -12.45
N ALA A 176 -13.65 -3.70 -11.50
CA ALA A 176 -14.85 -3.06 -10.97
C ALA A 176 -14.53 -1.73 -10.25
N GLU A 177 -13.48 -1.71 -9.44
CA GLU A 177 -12.96 -0.51 -8.78
C GLU A 177 -12.46 0.52 -9.80
N LEU A 178 -11.72 0.09 -10.84
CA LEU A 178 -11.32 0.96 -11.94
C LEU A 178 -12.54 1.64 -12.62
N TRP A 179 -13.65 0.92 -12.76
CA TRP A 179 -14.90 1.48 -13.27
C TRP A 179 -15.55 2.47 -12.30
N GLU A 180 -15.64 2.11 -11.03
CA GLU A 180 -16.24 2.94 -9.98
C GLU A 180 -15.47 4.24 -9.77
N ASP A 181 -14.14 4.17 -9.74
CA ASP A 181 -13.27 5.29 -9.38
C ASP A 181 -13.02 6.25 -10.56
N MET A 182 -13.03 5.74 -11.80
CA MET A 182 -12.54 6.51 -12.96
C MET A 182 -13.38 6.32 -14.22
N LEU A 183 -13.50 5.08 -14.74
CA LEU A 183 -14.01 4.89 -16.11
C LEU A 183 -15.48 5.28 -16.27
N ALA A 184 -16.34 5.09 -15.25
CA ALA A 184 -17.76 5.41 -15.36
C ALA A 184 -17.98 6.90 -15.66
N GLU A 185 -17.42 7.79 -14.84
CA GLU A 185 -17.55 9.24 -15.04
C GLU A 185 -16.84 9.69 -16.33
N ASP A 186 -15.62 9.20 -16.57
CA ASP A 186 -14.85 9.62 -17.75
C ASP A 186 -15.57 9.22 -19.05
N THR A 187 -16.05 7.98 -19.15
CA THR A 187 -16.75 7.49 -20.35
C THR A 187 -18.10 8.18 -20.57
N GLU A 188 -18.80 8.56 -19.50
CA GLU A 188 -20.00 9.41 -19.62
C GLU A 188 -19.67 10.77 -20.21
N LYS A 189 -18.61 11.44 -19.73
CA LYS A 189 -18.16 12.73 -20.28
C LYS A 189 -17.73 12.58 -21.75
N ILE A 190 -17.00 11.52 -22.08
CA ILE A 190 -16.56 11.21 -23.45
C ILE A 190 -17.77 11.00 -24.37
N ALA A 191 -18.79 10.23 -23.94
CA ALA A 191 -19.99 9.95 -24.72
C ALA A 191 -20.82 11.20 -25.03
N ILE A 192 -20.83 12.18 -24.14
CA ILE A 192 -21.58 13.44 -24.32
C ILE A 192 -20.90 14.37 -25.34
N SER A 193 -19.58 14.31 -25.45
CA SER A 193 -18.79 15.12 -26.38
C SER A 193 -17.90 14.22 -27.22
N ASP A 194 -16.59 14.24 -26.97
CA ASP A 194 -15.60 13.35 -27.54
C ASP A 194 -14.34 13.38 -26.67
N PHE A 195 -13.52 12.33 -26.78
CA PHE A 195 -12.36 12.13 -25.93
C PHE A 195 -11.38 13.31 -25.91
N TYR A 196 -11.08 13.90 -27.07
CA TYR A 196 -10.08 14.95 -27.19
C TYR A 196 -10.60 16.33 -26.78
N THR A 197 -11.89 16.61 -27.00
CA THR A 197 -12.52 17.84 -26.51
C THR A 197 -12.63 17.82 -24.99
N VAL A 198 -13.06 16.70 -24.40
CA VAL A 198 -13.18 16.56 -22.95
C VAL A 198 -11.80 16.58 -22.29
N GLY A 199 -10.79 15.96 -22.92
CA GLY A 199 -9.40 16.01 -22.45
C GLY A 199 -8.83 17.44 -22.34
N ARG A 200 -9.34 18.37 -23.15
CA ARG A 200 -8.98 19.81 -23.12
C ARG A 200 -9.94 20.68 -22.32
N THR A 201 -10.96 20.08 -21.72
CA THR A 201 -11.97 20.81 -20.96
C THR A 201 -11.50 20.93 -19.52
N ARG A 202 -11.62 22.13 -18.95
CA ARG A 202 -11.42 22.37 -17.52
C ARG A 202 -12.74 22.63 -16.81
N GLU A 203 -12.80 22.20 -15.56
CA GLU A 203 -13.91 22.39 -14.64
C GLU A 203 -13.46 23.23 -13.44
N ALA A 204 -14.37 24.01 -12.87
CA ALA A 204 -14.06 24.83 -11.72
C ALA A 204 -13.80 23.95 -10.49
N ASN A 205 -12.63 24.09 -9.87
CA ASN A 205 -12.31 23.33 -8.67
C ASN A 205 -13.01 23.96 -7.45
N MET A 206 -14.06 23.32 -6.95
CA MET A 206 -14.87 23.84 -5.86
C MET A 206 -14.43 23.24 -4.53
N VAL A 207 -13.71 24.02 -3.72
CA VAL A 207 -13.23 23.58 -2.41
C VAL A 207 -14.03 24.21 -1.29
N ILE A 208 -14.14 23.49 -0.18
CA ILE A 208 -14.81 24.01 1.01
C ILE A 208 -13.78 24.68 1.92
N LYS A 209 -13.92 25.99 2.13
CA LYS A 209 -13.08 26.76 3.05
C LYS A 209 -13.83 27.12 4.33
N GLY A 210 -13.10 27.18 5.44
CA GLY A 210 -13.62 27.50 6.77
C GLY A 210 -14.16 26.29 7.55
N SER A 211 -14.54 26.52 8.81
CA SER A 211 -15.00 25.48 9.74
C SER A 211 -16.25 25.91 10.50
N GLY A 212 -17.21 25.00 10.70
CA GLY A 212 -18.44 25.30 11.43
C GLY A 212 -19.30 26.36 10.72
N LYS A 213 -19.55 27.50 11.39
CA LYS A 213 -20.42 28.57 10.87
C LYS A 213 -19.82 29.41 9.73
N THR A 214 -18.52 29.27 9.45
CA THR A 214 -17.83 30.00 8.36
C THR A 214 -17.60 29.14 7.12
N LYS A 215 -18.15 27.91 7.10
CA LYS A 215 -18.02 26.97 5.99
C LYS A 215 -18.69 27.56 4.74
N ARG A 216 -17.90 27.73 3.68
CA ARG A 216 -18.37 28.24 2.39
C ARG A 216 -17.63 27.53 1.26
N THR A 217 -18.33 27.31 0.16
CA THR A 217 -17.73 26.74 -1.05
C THR A 217 -17.20 27.90 -1.89
N GLU A 218 -15.90 27.85 -2.22
CA GLU A 218 -15.22 28.83 -3.06
C GLU A 218 -14.52 28.10 -4.21
N GLN A 219 -14.43 28.77 -5.35
CA GLN A 219 -13.60 28.27 -6.46
C GLN A 219 -12.13 28.48 -6.13
N ASP A 220 -11.31 27.44 -6.30
CA ASP A 220 -9.88 27.44 -6.04
C ASP A 220 -9.14 26.79 -7.21
N GLY A 221 -8.98 27.57 -8.29
CA GLY A 221 -8.34 27.13 -9.52
C GLY A 221 -9.27 26.34 -10.45
N TRP A 222 -8.63 25.55 -11.31
CA TRP A 222 -9.27 24.74 -12.35
C TRP A 222 -8.71 23.33 -12.33
N ILE A 223 -9.56 22.34 -12.59
CA ILE A 223 -9.15 20.94 -12.77
C ILE A 223 -9.55 20.45 -14.16
N GLY A 224 -8.81 19.51 -14.74
CA GLY A 224 -9.22 18.89 -15.99
C GLY A 224 -10.48 18.04 -15.83
N ALA A 225 -11.35 18.03 -16.84
CA ALA A 225 -12.63 17.33 -16.80
C ALA A 225 -12.45 15.81 -16.71
N ILE A 226 -11.46 15.27 -17.43
CA ILE A 226 -11.04 13.86 -17.36
C ILE A 226 -9.53 13.69 -17.11
N VAL A 227 -8.71 14.68 -17.49
CA VAL A 227 -7.24 14.63 -17.29
C VAL A 227 -6.90 15.26 -15.93
N PRO A 228 -6.39 14.50 -14.95
CA PRO A 228 -6.03 15.04 -13.63
C PRO A 228 -4.83 15.98 -13.70
N ASN A 229 -4.90 17.10 -12.97
CA ASN A 229 -3.80 18.06 -12.87
C ASN A 229 -2.52 17.42 -12.33
N GLU A 230 -2.65 16.49 -11.37
CA GLU A 230 -1.53 15.75 -10.80
C GLU A 230 -0.78 14.93 -11.85
N LEU A 231 -1.48 14.35 -12.83
CA LEU A 231 -0.84 13.61 -13.92
C LEU A 231 -0.14 14.55 -14.91
N ILE A 232 -0.76 15.68 -15.24
CA ILE A 232 -0.11 16.71 -16.09
C ILE A 232 1.18 17.19 -15.41
N LEU A 233 1.10 17.49 -14.12
CA LEU A 233 2.23 17.92 -13.31
C LEU A 233 3.36 16.88 -13.32
N LYS A 234 3.02 15.62 -13.01
CA LYS A 234 4.00 14.54 -12.90
C LYS A 234 4.65 14.15 -14.23
N GLU A 235 3.88 14.12 -15.32
CA GLU A 235 4.37 13.62 -16.61
C GLU A 235 4.95 14.71 -17.52
N LEU A 236 4.39 15.92 -17.50
CA LEU A 236 4.81 17.01 -18.41
C LEU A 236 5.73 18.04 -17.73
N TYR A 237 5.69 18.14 -16.40
CA TYR A 237 6.49 19.09 -15.63
C TYR A 237 7.36 18.41 -14.56
N ALA A 238 7.84 17.20 -14.87
CA ALA A 238 8.63 16.39 -13.96
C ALA A 238 9.91 17.08 -13.48
N GLU A 239 10.57 17.85 -14.35
CA GLU A 239 11.80 18.57 -14.00
C GLU A 239 11.52 19.72 -13.01
N GLU A 240 10.46 20.50 -13.26
CA GLU A 240 10.03 21.58 -12.38
C GLU A 240 9.51 21.05 -11.04
N LEU A 241 8.77 19.94 -11.06
CA LEU A 241 8.31 19.25 -9.86
C LEU A 241 9.51 18.78 -9.02
N ALA A 242 10.49 18.11 -9.64
CA ALA A 242 11.71 17.67 -8.95
C ALA A 242 12.52 18.85 -8.37
N GLU A 243 12.51 20.02 -9.03
CA GLU A 243 13.15 21.23 -8.49
C GLU A 243 12.44 21.74 -7.22
N VAL A 244 11.11 21.65 -7.16
CA VAL A 244 10.33 22.00 -5.97
C VAL A 244 10.58 20.99 -4.86
N GLU A 245 10.50 19.69 -5.16
CA GLU A 245 10.75 18.60 -4.21
C GLU A 245 12.16 18.70 -3.60
N GLY A 246 13.19 18.97 -4.40
CA GLY A 246 14.56 19.16 -3.88
C GLY A 246 14.70 20.37 -2.94
N LYS A 247 13.90 21.42 -3.13
CA LYS A 247 13.83 22.56 -2.21
C LYS A 247 13.07 22.23 -0.95
N GLU A 248 12.00 21.44 -1.04
CA GLU A 248 11.28 20.94 0.12
C GLU A 248 12.14 20.01 0.98
N GLU A 249 12.95 19.15 0.37
CA GLU A 249 13.94 18.33 1.07
C GLU A 249 14.97 19.20 1.79
N SER A 250 15.48 20.23 1.12
CA SER A 250 16.39 21.21 1.73
C SER A 250 15.73 21.98 2.88
N LEU A 251 14.45 22.34 2.74
CA LEU A 251 13.67 23.01 3.79
C LEU A 251 13.47 22.10 5.00
N THR A 252 13.21 20.82 4.76
CA THR A 252 13.10 19.79 5.81
C THR A 252 14.42 19.69 6.57
N SER A 253 15.54 19.55 5.86
CA SER A 253 16.88 19.49 6.49
C SER A 253 17.20 20.73 7.33
N ILE A 254 16.88 21.94 6.84
CA ILE A 254 17.07 23.19 7.61
C ILE A 254 16.15 23.22 8.83
N THR A 255 14.93 22.72 8.69
CA THR A 255 13.97 22.68 9.80
C THR A 255 14.40 21.69 10.87
N ASP A 256 14.97 20.55 10.49
CA ASP A 256 15.53 19.56 11.42
C ASP A 256 16.75 20.12 12.17
N GLU A 257 17.67 20.82 11.48
CA GLU A 257 18.81 21.49 12.14
C GLU A 257 18.34 22.55 13.15
N ILE A 258 17.29 23.33 12.80
CA ILE A 258 16.67 24.27 13.74
C ILE A 258 16.07 23.53 14.94
N ASN A 259 15.36 22.42 14.71
CA ASN A 259 14.75 21.64 15.79
C ASN A 259 15.81 21.06 16.74
N GLU A 260 16.94 20.57 16.21
CA GLU A 260 18.07 20.12 17.04
C GLU A 260 18.60 21.25 17.94
N LEU A 261 18.76 22.46 17.39
CA LEU A 261 19.18 23.64 18.14
C LEU A 261 18.13 24.09 19.17
N VAL A 262 16.84 23.94 18.87
CA VAL A 262 15.74 24.20 19.83
C VAL A 262 15.82 23.22 20.99
N GLU A 263 16.03 21.93 20.74
CA GLU A 263 16.17 20.93 21.81
C GLU A 263 17.44 21.17 22.64
N ALA A 264 18.56 21.55 22.00
CA ALA A 264 19.78 21.93 22.73
C ALA A 264 19.57 23.16 23.64
N ALA A 265 18.80 24.15 23.18
CA ALA A 265 18.47 25.36 23.94
C ALA A 265 17.53 25.10 25.14
N LYS A 266 16.91 23.91 25.22
CA LYS A 266 16.06 23.49 26.37
C LYS A 266 16.81 22.71 27.44
N VAL A 267 18.05 22.31 27.17
CA VAL A 267 18.86 21.56 28.13
C VAL A 267 19.29 22.51 29.24
N GLU A 268 18.73 22.36 30.44
CA GLU A 268 19.07 23.19 31.60
C GLU A 268 20.60 23.17 31.86
N GLU A 269 21.16 24.35 32.17
CA GLU A 269 22.58 24.56 32.45
C GLU A 269 23.53 24.33 31.24
N SER A 270 23.01 24.33 30.00
CA SER A 270 23.84 24.28 28.78
C SER A 270 24.27 25.69 28.32
N ASP A 271 25.38 25.75 27.57
CA ASP A 271 25.83 27.01 26.94
C ASP A 271 24.82 27.47 25.88
N GLU A 272 24.11 26.52 25.26
CA GLU A 272 23.05 26.74 24.28
C GLU A 272 21.78 27.33 24.92
N GLU A 273 21.38 26.91 26.11
CA GLU A 273 20.25 27.49 26.86
C GLU A 273 20.56 28.95 27.22
N ALA A 274 21.74 29.21 27.75
CA ALA A 274 22.20 30.56 28.08
C ALA A 274 22.28 31.50 26.86
N THR A 275 22.55 30.94 25.67
CA THR A 275 22.74 31.72 24.43
C THR A 275 21.45 31.87 23.61
N LEU A 276 20.64 30.81 23.51
CA LEU A 276 19.52 30.68 22.58
C LEU A 276 18.16 30.61 23.28
N GLY A 277 18.09 30.36 24.59
CA GLY A 277 16.82 30.18 25.32
C GLY A 277 15.88 31.38 25.18
N ASP A 278 16.41 32.59 25.32
CA ASP A 278 15.64 33.85 25.15
C ASP A 278 15.22 34.12 23.68
N ALA A 279 15.78 33.37 22.72
CA ALA A 279 15.44 33.48 21.30
C ALA A 279 14.26 32.60 20.87
N LEU A 280 13.82 31.67 21.74
CA LEU A 280 12.70 30.77 21.49
C LEU A 280 11.36 31.51 21.35
N ASN A 281 10.44 30.91 20.62
CA ASN A 281 9.07 31.39 20.52
C ASN A 281 8.26 31.01 21.79
N ALA A 282 7.04 31.54 21.93
CA ALA A 282 6.19 31.30 23.10
C ALA A 282 5.75 29.83 23.32
N ARG A 283 5.94 28.97 22.33
CA ARG A 283 5.64 27.53 22.39
C ARG A 283 6.90 26.68 22.60
N GLU A 284 8.08 27.31 22.59
CA GLU A 284 9.39 26.66 22.66
C GLU A 284 9.55 25.58 21.58
N ASP A 285 8.99 25.80 20.39
CA ASP A 285 9.04 24.85 19.26
C ASP A 285 9.72 25.41 17.99
N ASP A 286 10.16 26.67 18.02
CA ASP A 286 10.96 27.32 16.97
C ASP A 286 11.64 28.57 17.56
N PHE A 287 12.61 29.14 16.86
CA PHE A 287 13.19 30.44 17.17
C PHE A 287 12.46 31.58 16.45
N THR A 288 12.57 32.80 16.97
CA THR A 288 12.09 33.99 16.25
C THR A 288 13.25 34.86 15.78
N LEU A 289 13.21 35.26 14.50
CA LEU A 289 14.25 36.12 13.91
C LEU A 289 14.45 37.43 14.69
N THR A 290 13.37 37.95 15.29
CA THR A 290 13.40 39.17 16.09
C THR A 290 14.13 38.97 17.41
N ALA A 291 13.89 37.86 18.10
CA ALA A 291 14.55 37.56 19.37
C ALA A 291 16.03 37.22 19.17
N VAL A 292 16.36 36.39 18.16
CA VAL A 292 17.77 36.12 17.78
C VAL A 292 18.53 37.42 17.51
N LYS A 293 17.95 38.36 16.74
CA LYS A 293 18.57 39.67 16.46
C LYS A 293 18.67 40.59 17.67
N ALA A 294 17.86 40.39 18.71
CA ALA A 294 17.96 41.12 19.96
C ALA A 294 19.16 40.61 20.77
N GLU A 295 19.28 39.29 20.92
CA GLU A 295 20.38 38.68 21.68
C GLU A 295 21.75 38.92 21.03
N MET A 296 21.83 38.92 19.70
CA MET A 296 23.06 39.28 18.99
C MET A 296 23.60 40.69 19.32
N LYS A 297 22.79 41.60 19.88
CA LYS A 297 23.25 42.94 20.30
C LYS A 297 23.83 42.96 21.71
N ASN A 298 23.49 41.96 22.52
CA ASN A 298 23.94 41.83 23.91
C ASN A 298 25.30 41.12 24.00
N VAL A 299 25.74 40.52 22.89
CA VAL A 299 26.87 39.60 22.80
C VAL A 299 27.99 40.20 21.92
N ALA A 300 29.26 39.89 22.22
CA ALA A 300 30.40 40.39 21.46
C ALA A 300 30.55 39.67 20.10
N ILE A 301 30.83 40.41 19.03
CA ILE A 301 30.85 39.91 17.63
C ILE A 301 31.81 38.72 17.40
N GLU A 302 32.88 38.60 18.19
CA GLU A 302 33.89 37.52 18.05
C GLU A 302 33.72 36.40 19.10
N SER A 303 32.57 36.33 19.77
CA SER A 303 32.30 35.28 20.77
C SER A 303 31.63 34.06 20.16
N SER A 304 31.78 32.91 20.82
CA SER A 304 31.09 31.65 20.49
C SER A 304 29.57 31.80 20.47
N GLU A 305 29.04 32.61 21.37
CA GLU A 305 27.61 32.89 21.53
C GLU A 305 27.08 33.66 20.31
N TYR A 306 27.87 34.60 19.80
CA TYR A 306 27.53 35.33 18.57
C TYR A 306 27.56 34.43 17.33
N GLU A 307 28.51 33.49 17.25
CA GLU A 307 28.60 32.52 16.16
C GLU A 307 27.36 31.63 16.11
N LEU A 308 26.93 31.10 17.26
CA LEU A 308 25.74 30.26 17.40
C LEU A 308 24.45 31.03 17.04
N LEU A 309 24.29 32.25 17.57
CA LEU A 309 23.16 33.12 17.20
C LEU A 309 23.17 33.48 15.71
N ASN A 310 24.34 33.65 15.10
CA ASN A 310 24.47 33.93 13.67
C ASN A 310 24.14 32.69 12.82
N GLN A 311 24.44 31.48 13.28
CA GLN A 311 24.00 30.23 12.64
C GLN A 311 22.47 30.16 12.64
N VAL A 312 21.83 30.29 13.80
CA VAL A 312 20.35 30.24 13.92
C VAL A 312 19.70 31.32 13.06
N LYS A 313 20.26 32.54 13.05
CA LYS A 313 19.78 33.63 12.20
C LYS A 313 19.84 33.25 10.71
N LYS A 314 20.96 32.68 10.24
CA LYS A 314 21.10 32.26 8.84
C LYS A 314 20.09 31.19 8.48
N LEU A 315 19.95 30.15 9.31
CA LEU A 315 18.98 29.07 9.10
C LEU A 315 17.54 29.61 9.03
N LEU A 316 17.17 30.54 9.90
CA LEU A 316 15.83 31.18 9.85
C LEU A 316 15.64 32.06 8.60
N GLU A 317 16.67 32.80 8.17
CA GLU A 317 16.62 33.60 6.95
C GLU A 317 16.52 32.70 5.71
N GLU A 318 17.29 31.63 5.64
CA GLU A 318 17.25 30.61 4.58
C GLU A 318 15.90 29.88 4.55
N LYS A 319 15.39 29.37 5.70
CA LYS A 319 14.05 28.78 5.84
C LYS A 319 12.97 29.72 5.30
N SER A 320 13.03 31.01 5.66
CA SER A 320 12.05 32.00 5.22
C SER A 320 12.10 32.28 3.71
N VAL A 321 13.30 32.38 3.14
CA VAL A 321 13.50 32.60 1.70
C VAL A 321 13.03 31.38 0.92
N LEU A 322 13.47 30.19 1.34
CA LEU A 322 13.16 28.93 0.68
C LEU A 322 11.65 28.63 0.72
N THR A 323 11.00 28.84 1.87
CA THR A 323 9.54 28.69 2.00
C THR A 323 8.78 29.62 1.04
N LYS A 324 9.26 30.85 0.83
CA LYS A 324 8.64 31.78 -0.12
C LYS A 324 8.88 31.37 -1.57
N ASP A 325 10.08 30.88 -1.89
CA ASP A 325 10.43 30.41 -3.23
C ASP A 325 9.61 29.17 -3.60
N ILE A 326 9.50 28.18 -2.71
CA ILE A 326 8.66 26.99 -2.88
C ILE A 326 7.22 27.41 -3.19
N LYS A 327 6.59 28.22 -2.31
CA LYS A 327 5.21 28.68 -2.52
C LYS A 327 5.00 29.44 -3.82
N ALA A 328 5.98 30.25 -4.23
CA ALA A 328 5.92 30.98 -5.48
C ALA A 328 6.01 30.03 -6.69
N LYS A 329 6.88 29.02 -6.61
CA LYS A 329 7.07 28.00 -7.66
C LYS A 329 5.88 27.07 -7.76
N GLU A 330 5.38 26.53 -6.65
CA GLU A 330 4.16 25.70 -6.62
C GLU A 330 2.99 26.45 -7.24
N LYS A 331 2.79 27.71 -6.85
CA LYS A 331 1.73 28.53 -7.44
C LYS A 331 1.91 28.72 -8.95
N ALA A 332 3.11 29.08 -9.38
CA ALA A 332 3.39 29.27 -10.81
C ALA A 332 3.27 27.97 -11.61
N LEU A 333 3.57 26.83 -11.00
CA LEU A 333 3.48 25.51 -11.61
C LEU A 333 2.02 25.05 -11.71
N ASN A 334 1.22 25.27 -10.67
CA ASN A 334 -0.22 25.03 -10.69
C ASN A 334 -0.91 25.89 -11.77
N GLU A 335 -0.59 27.19 -11.85
CA GLU A 335 -1.11 28.06 -12.91
C GLU A 335 -0.73 27.55 -14.32
N GLN A 336 0.51 27.06 -14.51
CA GLN A 336 0.93 26.47 -15.78
C GLN A 336 0.18 25.17 -16.11
N VAL A 337 -0.03 24.29 -15.13
CA VAL A 337 -0.81 23.06 -15.31
C VAL A 337 -2.26 23.38 -15.69
N GLU A 338 -2.87 24.35 -15.01
CA GLU A 338 -4.23 24.80 -15.30
C GLU A 338 -4.37 25.33 -16.74
N ASP A 339 -3.41 26.15 -17.18
CA ASP A 339 -3.37 26.68 -18.56
C ASP A 339 -3.03 25.59 -19.59
N LYS A 340 -2.26 24.57 -19.19
CA LYS A 340 -1.86 23.47 -20.07
C LYS A 340 -3.05 22.59 -20.45
N ILE A 341 -4.05 22.42 -19.58
CA ILE A 341 -5.26 21.60 -19.86
C ILE A 341 -5.89 21.96 -21.21
N GLU A 342 -6.17 23.24 -21.44
CA GLU A 342 -6.82 23.71 -22.68
C GLU A 342 -5.92 23.55 -23.93
N ASN A 343 -4.61 23.35 -23.73
CA ASN A 343 -3.58 23.30 -24.76
C ASN A 343 -2.88 21.94 -24.85
N LEU A 344 -3.44 20.89 -24.24
CA LEU A 344 -2.91 19.53 -24.38
C LEU A 344 -2.96 19.09 -25.84
N THR A 345 -1.92 18.43 -26.32
CA THR A 345 -1.91 17.78 -27.64
C THR A 345 -2.66 16.44 -27.58
N ASP A 346 -3.08 15.90 -28.72
CA ASP A 346 -3.77 14.60 -28.74
C ASP A 346 -2.86 13.49 -28.17
N ASP A 347 -1.56 13.52 -28.50
CA ASP A 347 -0.57 12.57 -27.98
C ASP A 347 -0.39 12.69 -26.46
N GLU A 348 -0.39 13.92 -25.92
CA GLU A 348 -0.32 14.15 -24.47
C GLU A 348 -1.58 13.63 -23.76
N ILE A 349 -2.78 13.86 -24.31
CA ILE A 349 -4.03 13.33 -23.75
C ILE A 349 -4.00 11.80 -23.76
N ASP A 350 -3.55 11.20 -24.87
CA ASP A 350 -3.41 9.76 -25.00
C ASP A 350 -2.49 9.18 -23.93
N GLN A 351 -1.30 9.76 -23.74
CA GLN A 351 -0.36 9.31 -22.70
C GLN A 351 -0.96 9.44 -21.29
N LEU A 352 -1.50 10.62 -20.96
CA LEU A 352 -2.00 10.92 -19.62
C LEU A 352 -3.21 10.07 -19.25
N MET A 353 -4.15 9.89 -20.18
CA MET A 353 -5.35 9.08 -19.93
C MET A 353 -5.04 7.58 -19.92
N TYR A 354 -4.09 7.10 -20.73
CA TYR A 354 -3.64 5.71 -20.64
C TYR A 354 -3.01 5.44 -19.27
N GLN A 355 -2.18 6.37 -18.79
CA GLN A 355 -1.58 6.29 -17.46
C GLN A 355 -2.64 6.36 -16.35
N LYS A 356 -3.65 7.24 -16.48
CA LYS A 356 -4.77 7.34 -15.55
C LYS A 356 -5.52 6.01 -15.43
N TRP A 357 -5.93 5.43 -16.56
CA TRP A 357 -6.81 4.26 -16.55
C TRP A 357 -6.06 2.94 -16.31
N PHE A 358 -4.80 2.84 -16.76
CA PHE A 358 -4.12 1.56 -16.80
C PHE A 358 -2.71 1.55 -16.18
N GLY A 359 -2.21 2.69 -15.71
CA GLY A 359 -0.86 2.82 -15.16
C GLY A 359 -0.56 1.80 -14.06
N ASP A 360 -1.50 1.62 -13.14
CA ASP A 360 -1.35 0.68 -12.02
C ASP A 360 -1.97 -0.71 -12.29
N LEU A 361 -2.78 -0.85 -13.35
CA LEU A 361 -3.55 -2.07 -13.59
C LEU A 361 -2.64 -3.30 -13.78
N THR A 362 -1.55 -3.13 -14.53
CA THR A 362 -0.60 -4.23 -14.76
C THR A 362 0.02 -4.71 -13.45
N ASN A 363 0.42 -3.79 -12.57
CA ASN A 363 0.99 -4.14 -11.27
C ASN A 363 -0.06 -4.81 -10.38
N ASN A 364 -1.25 -4.21 -10.25
CA ASN A 364 -2.33 -4.71 -9.39
C ASN A 364 -2.77 -6.13 -9.78
N ILE A 365 -2.89 -6.42 -11.08
CA ILE A 365 -3.27 -7.76 -11.54
C ILE A 365 -2.11 -8.76 -11.42
N THR A 366 -0.86 -8.36 -11.68
CA THR A 366 0.29 -9.27 -11.55
C THR A 366 0.58 -9.64 -10.10
N GLN A 367 0.28 -8.76 -9.14
CA GLN A 367 0.32 -9.09 -7.72
C GLN A 367 -0.62 -10.25 -7.33
N LEU A 368 -1.67 -10.53 -8.11
CA LEU A 368 -2.53 -11.69 -7.86
C LEU A 368 -1.81 -13.04 -8.02
N ILE A 369 -0.65 -13.07 -8.66
CA ILE A 369 0.24 -14.25 -8.68
C ILE A 369 1.04 -14.34 -7.38
N GLU A 370 1.48 -13.20 -6.84
CA GLU A 370 2.35 -13.16 -5.66
C GLU A 370 1.58 -13.36 -4.36
N ILE A 371 0.36 -12.82 -4.23
CA ILE A 371 -0.47 -12.92 -3.04
C ILE A 371 -0.60 -14.37 -2.52
N PRO A 372 -0.99 -15.37 -3.33
CA PRO A 372 -1.11 -16.75 -2.84
C PRO A 372 0.24 -17.35 -2.42
N LEU A 373 1.35 -16.98 -3.08
CA LEU A 373 2.69 -17.42 -2.69
C LEU A 373 3.08 -16.81 -1.34
N LYS A 374 2.86 -15.50 -1.16
CA LYS A 374 3.13 -14.76 0.08
C LYS A 374 2.31 -15.29 1.25
N ASN A 375 1.02 -15.56 1.04
CA ASN A 375 0.16 -16.15 2.07
C ASN A 375 0.67 -17.52 2.56
N GLU A 376 1.15 -18.38 1.65
CA GLU A 376 1.74 -19.66 2.04
C GLU A 376 3.12 -19.51 2.67
N LEU A 377 3.91 -18.50 2.30
CA LEU A 377 5.18 -18.16 2.97
C LEU A 377 4.94 -17.63 4.39
N ASP A 378 3.89 -16.83 4.60
CA ASP A 378 3.46 -16.40 5.92
C ASP A 378 2.99 -17.60 6.76
N THR A 379 2.25 -18.53 6.16
CA THR A 379 1.88 -19.80 6.81
C THR A 379 3.12 -20.60 7.20
N LEU A 380 4.14 -20.67 6.32
CA LEU A 380 5.41 -21.32 6.61
C LEU A 380 6.18 -20.64 7.76
N LYS A 381 6.16 -19.31 7.82
CA LYS A 381 6.72 -18.51 8.92
C LYS A 381 6.01 -18.82 10.24
N GLU A 382 4.69 -18.95 10.21
CA GLU A 382 3.91 -19.38 11.38
C GLU A 382 4.28 -20.80 11.81
N LEU A 383 4.45 -21.74 10.88
CA LEU A 383 4.88 -23.11 11.19
C LEU A 383 6.29 -23.13 11.80
N GLN A 384 7.22 -22.33 11.26
CA GLN A 384 8.57 -22.19 11.82
C GLN A 384 8.51 -21.65 13.25
N ALA A 385 7.77 -20.57 13.49
CA ALA A 385 7.63 -20.00 14.83
C ALA A 385 6.94 -20.97 15.80
N ARG A 386 5.94 -21.73 15.32
CA ARG A 386 5.17 -22.69 16.11
C ARG A 386 6.02 -23.82 16.67
N TYR A 387 6.99 -24.31 15.92
CA TYR A 387 7.85 -25.44 16.34
C TYR A 387 9.29 -25.03 16.71
N ALA A 388 9.58 -23.72 16.78
CA ALA A 388 10.90 -23.22 17.18
C ALA A 388 11.18 -23.48 18.67
N ALA A 389 10.18 -23.30 19.55
CA ALA A 389 10.29 -23.54 20.97
C ALA A 389 9.84 -24.97 21.30
N THR A 390 10.82 -25.86 21.51
CA THR A 390 10.58 -27.25 21.91
C THR A 390 10.24 -27.37 23.40
N LEU A 391 9.58 -28.47 23.80
CA LEU A 391 9.36 -28.78 25.22
C LEU A 391 10.66 -28.74 26.02
N GLU A 392 11.75 -29.32 25.50
CA GLU A 392 13.04 -29.34 26.19
C GLU A 392 13.61 -27.93 26.40
N THR A 393 13.49 -27.05 25.40
CA THR A 393 13.93 -25.65 25.53
C THR A 393 13.08 -24.87 26.53
N ILE A 394 11.77 -25.07 26.52
CA ILE A 394 10.85 -24.41 27.46
C ILE A 394 11.10 -24.90 28.90
N GLU A 395 11.33 -26.19 29.10
CA GLU A 395 11.66 -26.75 30.41
C GLU A 395 12.99 -26.18 30.95
N LYS A 396 14.01 -26.06 30.10
CA LYS A 396 15.30 -25.44 30.48
C LYS A 396 15.16 -23.96 30.81
N GLU A 397 14.40 -23.21 30.02
CA GLU A 397 14.12 -21.80 30.30
C GLU A 397 13.32 -21.63 31.60
N GLY A 398 12.32 -22.49 31.83
CA GLY A 398 11.55 -22.53 33.07
C GLY A 398 12.45 -22.76 34.29
N GLN A 399 13.32 -23.77 34.24
CA GLN A 399 14.30 -24.05 35.31
C GLN A 399 15.26 -22.87 35.54
N SER A 400 15.71 -22.22 34.47
CA SER A 400 16.58 -21.04 34.56
C SER A 400 15.86 -19.84 35.20
N LEU A 401 14.62 -19.57 34.80
CA LEU A 401 13.79 -18.50 35.36
C LEU A 401 13.42 -18.77 36.82
N GLU A 402 13.09 -20.01 37.17
CA GLU A 402 12.89 -20.44 38.56
C GLU A 402 14.14 -20.18 39.41
N ALA A 403 15.32 -20.58 38.92
CA ALA A 403 16.58 -20.33 39.62
C ALA A 403 16.88 -18.82 39.79
N GLN A 404 16.57 -18.00 38.79
CA GLN A 404 16.70 -16.55 38.89
C GLN A 404 15.71 -15.96 39.91
N PHE A 405 14.47 -16.44 39.93
CA PHE A 405 13.45 -16.00 40.88
C PHE A 405 13.81 -16.41 42.32
N GLU A 406 14.29 -17.64 42.54
CA GLU A 406 14.80 -18.09 43.85
C GLU A 406 15.97 -17.22 44.32
N LYS A 407 16.88 -16.85 43.41
CA LYS A 407 17.97 -15.92 43.72
C LYS A 407 17.43 -14.55 44.15
N MET A 408 16.48 -13.98 43.42
CA MET A 408 15.84 -12.71 43.82
C MET A 408 15.10 -12.80 45.16
N LEU A 409 14.42 -13.92 45.44
CA LEU A 409 13.79 -14.17 46.75
C LEU A 409 14.81 -14.25 47.88
N SER A 410 15.98 -14.85 47.64
CA SER A 410 17.05 -14.91 48.63
C SER A 410 17.68 -13.54 48.92
N GLU A 411 17.69 -12.64 47.93
CA GLU A 411 18.11 -11.24 48.08
C GLU A 411 17.05 -10.38 48.81
N LEU A 412 15.81 -10.86 48.91
CA LEU A 412 14.69 -10.20 49.60
C LEU A 412 14.58 -10.54 51.11
N VAL A 413 15.53 -11.27 51.70
CA VAL A 413 15.50 -11.58 53.13
C VAL A 413 15.96 -10.38 53.97
N VAL A 414 14.94 -9.66 54.45
CA VAL A 414 14.75 -8.94 55.73
C VAL A 414 15.98 -8.28 56.36
N THR A 415 16.04 -6.95 56.28
CA THR A 415 16.72 -6.12 57.29
C THR A 415 16.02 -6.25 58.64
N GLU A 416 16.64 -6.95 59.59
CA GLU A 416 16.47 -6.75 61.05
C GLU A 416 17.83 -6.58 61.73
#